data_AF-T1CLR8-F1
#
_entry.id   AF-T1CLR8-F1
#
_cell.length_a   1.000
_cell.length_b   1.000
_cell.length_c   1.000
_cell.angle_alpha   90.00
_cell.angle_beta   90.00
_cell.angle_gamma   90.00
#
_symmetry.space_group_name_H-M   'P 1'
#
loop_
_entity.id
_entity.type
_entity.pdbx_description
1 polymer ?
#
loop_
_entity_poly.entity_id
_entity_poly.type
_entity_poly.pdbx_seq_one_letter_code
_entity_poly.pdbx_strand_id
1 'polypeptide(L)'
;MLFAPEDLLVLKGAPAERRRILDLDLGQAAPTYRVAHARYAQVLRQRNALLRTHEHPPRALLDTWNAAWAQAALALTAIRARLVLEAAPQPLCPQRGDCRRASGGPRLRAVPGGGGARRRRSHSLRCARTRSFAG
;
A
#
# COMPACT_ATOMS: atom_id res chain seq x y z
N MET A 1 -19.96 19.19 12.77
CA MET A 1 -18.98 18.62 11.82
C MET A 1 -19.42 19.01 10.42
N LEU A 2 -18.54 19.59 9.62
CA LEU A 2 -18.83 19.99 8.24
C LEU A 2 -18.09 19.04 7.32
N PHE A 3 -18.80 18.40 6.40
CA PHE A 3 -18.19 17.68 5.29
C PHE A 3 -18.03 18.64 4.13
N ALA A 4 -16.83 18.66 3.54
CA ALA A 4 -16.57 19.44 2.34
C ALA A 4 -16.96 18.58 1.12
N PRO A 5 -17.43 19.17 0.01
CA PRO A 5 -17.75 18.41 -1.21
C PRO A 5 -16.53 17.61 -1.74
N GLU A 6 -15.32 18.06 -1.43
CA GLU A 6 -14.05 17.40 -1.76
C GLU A 6 -13.88 16.05 -1.06
N ASP A 7 -14.48 15.85 0.13
CA ASP A 7 -14.41 14.59 0.87
C ASP A 7 -15.07 13.43 0.10
N LEU A 8 -16.07 13.75 -0.74
CA LEU A 8 -16.74 12.76 -1.59
C LEU A 8 -15.82 12.28 -2.72
N LEU A 9 -14.84 13.09 -3.14
CA LEU A 9 -13.87 12.73 -4.19
C LEU A 9 -12.91 11.62 -3.73
N VAL A 10 -12.67 11.48 -2.43
CA VAL A 10 -11.91 10.34 -1.90
C VAL A 10 -12.65 9.02 -2.17
N LEU A 11 -13.98 9.04 -2.13
CA LEU A 11 -14.81 7.84 -2.33
C LEU A 11 -15.11 7.57 -3.80
N LYS A 12 -15.49 8.61 -4.56
CA LYS A 12 -15.99 8.48 -5.94
C LYS A 12 -15.06 9.04 -7.02
N GLY A 13 -14.00 9.74 -6.63
CA GLY A 13 -13.09 10.39 -7.56
C GLY A 13 -12.12 9.43 -8.25
N ALA A 14 -11.51 9.91 -9.32
CA ALA A 14 -10.47 9.18 -10.05
C ALA A 14 -9.22 8.95 -9.17
N PRO A 15 -8.38 7.94 -9.46
CA PRO A 15 -7.16 7.66 -8.69
C PRO A 15 -6.18 8.83 -8.60
N ALA A 16 -6.17 9.72 -9.61
CA ALA A 16 -5.36 10.94 -9.57
C ALA A 16 -5.83 11.90 -8.47
N GLU A 17 -7.14 12.12 -8.37
CA GLU A 17 -7.72 13.03 -7.39
C GLU A 17 -7.56 12.52 -5.96
N ARG A 18 -7.80 11.22 -5.74
CA ARG A 18 -7.58 10.60 -4.42
C ARG A 18 -6.13 10.74 -3.95
N ARG A 19 -5.17 10.58 -4.87
CA ARG A 19 -3.74 10.78 -4.56
C ARG A 19 -3.43 12.25 -4.29
N ARG A 20 -4.01 13.18 -5.04
CA ARG A 20 -3.83 14.63 -4.80
C ARG A 20 -4.29 15.01 -3.39
N ILE A 21 -5.50 14.61 -3.00
CA ILE A 21 -6.03 14.88 -1.66
C ILE A 21 -5.12 14.26 -0.59
N LEU A 22 -4.80 12.97 -0.73
CA LEU A 22 -3.89 12.28 0.19
C LEU A 22 -2.50 12.95 0.27
N ASP A 23 -1.95 13.41 -0.84
CA ASP A 23 -0.63 14.05 -0.89
C ASP A 23 -0.64 15.43 -0.22
N LEU A 24 -1.75 16.17 -0.30
CA LEU A 24 -1.93 17.44 0.39
C LEU A 24 -2.01 17.21 1.90
N ASP A 25 -2.85 16.27 2.34
CA ASP A 25 -3.06 15.96 3.77
C ASP A 25 -1.76 15.45 4.41
N LEU A 26 -1.10 14.47 3.77
CA LEU A 26 0.18 13.94 4.26
C LEU A 26 1.30 14.99 4.22
N GLY A 27 1.26 15.91 3.25
CA GLY A 27 2.21 17.02 3.14
C GLY A 27 2.09 18.04 4.27
N GLN A 28 0.87 18.24 4.77
CA GLN A 28 0.61 19.06 5.95
C GLN A 28 0.98 18.33 7.25
N ALA A 29 0.67 17.04 7.34
CA ALA A 29 0.91 16.23 8.54
C ALA A 29 2.39 15.94 8.79
N ALA A 30 3.18 15.66 7.73
CA ALA A 30 4.56 15.18 7.86
C ALA A 30 5.54 15.96 6.94
N PRO A 31 6.48 16.76 7.49
CA PRO A 31 7.47 17.46 6.67
C PRO A 31 8.43 16.51 5.95
N THR A 32 8.72 15.34 6.54
CA THR A 32 9.54 14.27 5.92
C THR A 32 8.90 13.73 4.65
N TYR A 33 7.57 13.59 4.64
CA TYR A 33 6.81 13.20 3.46
C TYR A 33 6.97 14.22 2.33
N ARG A 34 6.83 15.51 2.65
CA ARG A 34 6.97 16.60 1.67
C ARG A 34 8.33 16.59 0.98
N VAL A 35 9.40 16.36 1.73
CA VAL A 35 10.77 16.25 1.17
C VAL A 35 10.90 15.02 0.26
N ALA A 36 10.42 13.86 0.70
CA ALA A 36 10.45 12.63 -0.10
C ALA A 36 9.64 12.77 -1.40
N HIS A 37 8.45 13.37 -1.32
CA HIS A 37 7.58 13.64 -2.47
C HIS A 37 8.24 14.60 -3.46
N ALA A 38 8.84 15.69 -2.99
CA ALA A 38 9.56 16.64 -3.84
C ALA A 38 10.73 15.97 -4.59
N ARG A 39 11.52 15.14 -3.89
CA ARG A 39 12.61 14.37 -4.50
C ARG A 39 12.11 13.41 -5.57
N TYR A 40 11.05 12.65 -5.28
CA TYR A 40 10.42 11.76 -6.24
C TYR A 40 9.94 12.51 -7.49
N ALA A 41 9.24 13.64 -7.30
CA ALA A 41 8.73 14.45 -8.39
C ALA A 41 9.85 15.04 -9.26
N GLN A 42 10.96 15.49 -8.66
CA GLN A 42 12.11 15.99 -9.39
C GLN A 42 12.75 14.91 -10.27
N VAL A 43 13.03 13.73 -9.72
CA VAL A 43 13.62 12.61 -10.46
C VAL A 43 12.71 12.16 -11.59
N LEU A 44 11.38 12.09 -11.34
CA LEU A 44 10.41 11.73 -12.36
C LEU A 44 10.37 12.76 -13.50
N ARG A 45 10.44 14.06 -13.19
CA ARG A 45 10.51 15.12 -14.21
C ARG A 45 11.77 14.99 -15.07
N GLN A 46 12.93 14.74 -14.46
CA GLN A 46 14.19 14.57 -15.18
C GLN A 46 14.17 13.35 -16.10
N ARG A 47 13.66 12.20 -15.61
CA ARG A 47 13.46 10.99 -16.42
C ARG A 47 12.50 11.23 -17.58
N ASN A 48 11.36 11.89 -17.33
CA ASN A 48 10.38 12.18 -18.38
C ASN A 48 10.90 13.21 -19.39
N ALA A 49 11.71 14.18 -18.97
CA ALA A 49 12.36 15.11 -19.88
C ALA A 49 13.31 14.36 -20.82
N LEU A 50 14.14 13.45 -20.30
CA LEU A 50 15.04 12.62 -21.09
C LEU A 50 14.30 11.80 -22.16
N LEU A 51 13.18 11.19 -21.79
CA LEU A 51 12.35 10.39 -22.71
C LEU A 51 11.64 11.24 -23.76
N ARG A 52 11.43 12.54 -23.50
CA ARG A 52 10.81 13.47 -24.44
C ARG A 52 11.82 14.09 -25.40
N THR A 53 13.06 14.31 -24.97
CA THR A 53 14.10 14.92 -25.82
C THR A 53 14.84 13.93 -26.71
N HIS A 54 14.86 12.64 -26.36
CA HIS A 54 15.54 11.62 -27.14
C HIS A 54 14.56 10.51 -27.56
N GLU A 55 14.45 10.24 -28.87
CA GLU A 55 13.77 9.03 -29.36
C GLU A 55 14.49 7.75 -28.90
N HIS A 56 15.83 7.81 -28.82
CA HIS A 56 16.68 6.72 -28.36
C HIS A 56 17.68 7.20 -27.31
N PRO A 57 17.26 7.31 -26.03
CA PRO A 57 18.16 7.72 -24.95
C PRO A 57 19.24 6.66 -24.71
N PRO A 58 20.49 7.05 -24.41
CA PRO A 58 21.55 6.11 -24.11
C PRO A 58 21.17 5.26 -22.89
N ARG A 59 21.25 3.94 -23.05
CA ARG A 59 20.73 2.97 -22.07
C ARG A 59 21.32 3.16 -20.67
N ALA A 60 22.63 3.39 -20.59
CA ALA A 60 23.33 3.61 -19.33
C ALA A 60 22.74 4.80 -18.55
N LEU A 61 22.48 5.92 -19.22
CA LEU A 61 21.88 7.11 -18.58
C LEU A 61 20.45 6.81 -18.12
N LEU A 62 19.65 6.15 -18.95
CA LEU A 62 18.29 5.78 -18.56
C LEU A 62 18.28 4.85 -17.33
N ASP A 63 19.21 3.90 -17.26
CA ASP A 63 19.33 2.99 -16.13
C ASP A 63 19.75 3.71 -14.83
N THR A 64 20.62 4.72 -14.91
CA THR A 64 20.94 5.56 -13.73
C THR A 64 19.71 6.30 -13.20
N TRP A 65 18.89 6.87 -14.08
CA TRP A 65 17.65 7.55 -13.69
C TRP A 65 16.58 6.58 -13.19
N ASN A 66 16.49 5.39 -13.77
CA ASN A 66 15.60 4.34 -13.28
C ASN A 66 15.99 3.89 -11.87
N ALA A 67 17.27 3.72 -11.59
CA ALA A 67 17.76 3.40 -10.24
C ALA A 67 17.43 4.51 -9.23
N ALA A 68 17.72 5.77 -9.58
CA ALA A 68 17.39 6.92 -8.74
C ALA A 68 15.87 7.05 -8.48
N TRP A 69 15.05 6.81 -9.51
CA TRP A 69 13.60 6.83 -9.42
C TRP A 69 13.08 5.71 -8.53
N ALA A 70 13.58 4.49 -8.70
CA ALA A 70 13.19 3.34 -7.89
C ALA A 70 13.49 3.56 -6.40
N GLN A 71 14.67 4.12 -6.08
CA GLN A 71 15.03 4.45 -4.70
C GLN A 71 14.10 5.52 -4.10
N ALA A 72 13.82 6.60 -4.84
CA ALA A 72 12.91 7.64 -4.39
C ALA A 72 11.46 7.12 -4.22
N ALA A 73 11.00 6.28 -5.15
CA ALA A 73 9.67 5.66 -5.12
C ALA A 73 9.51 4.73 -3.92
N LEU A 74 10.53 3.91 -3.62
CA LEU A 74 10.51 3.02 -2.47
C LEU A 74 10.39 3.81 -1.16
N ALA A 75 11.21 4.85 -0.99
CA ALA A 75 11.17 5.71 0.19
C ALA A 75 9.79 6.38 0.36
N LEU A 76 9.25 6.96 -0.72
CA LEU A 76 7.93 7.59 -0.71
C LEU A 76 6.82 6.58 -0.36
N THR A 77 6.86 5.39 -0.96
CA THR A 77 5.84 4.35 -0.76
C THR A 77 5.86 3.81 0.66
N ALA A 78 7.05 3.61 1.24
CA ALA A 78 7.19 3.20 2.63
C ALA A 78 6.60 4.23 3.61
N ILE A 79 6.87 5.52 3.39
CA ILE A 79 6.30 6.60 4.21
C ILE A 79 4.79 6.65 4.07
N ARG A 80 4.25 6.59 2.83
CA ARG A 80 2.79 6.58 2.59
C ARG A 80 2.12 5.42 3.31
N ALA A 81 2.65 4.20 3.16
CA ALA A 81 2.08 3.02 3.80
C ALA A 81 2.03 3.18 5.33
N ARG A 82 3.13 3.69 5.93
CA ARG A 82 3.19 3.96 7.36
C ARG A 82 2.13 4.99 7.79
N LEU A 83 2.11 6.16 7.16
CA LEU A 83 1.21 7.25 7.57
C LEU A 83 -0.26 6.89 7.38
N VAL A 84 -0.61 6.17 6.31
CA VAL A 84 -1.98 5.69 6.08
C VAL A 84 -2.40 4.67 7.14
N LEU A 85 -1.50 3.77 7.56
CA LEU A 85 -1.80 2.81 8.62
C LEU A 85 -1.93 3.49 10.00
N GLU A 86 -1.15 4.54 10.27
CA GLU A 86 -1.27 5.35 11.49
C GLU A 86 -2.55 6.20 11.50
N ALA A 87 -2.95 6.74 10.34
CA ALA A 87 -4.16 7.53 10.18
C ALA A 87 -5.44 6.70 10.07
N ALA A 88 -5.32 5.40 9.76
CA ALA A 88 -6.47 4.52 9.69
C ALA A 88 -7.17 4.51 11.06
N PRO A 89 -8.47 4.84 11.13
CA PRO A 89 -9.20 4.72 12.38
C PRO A 89 -9.07 3.27 12.85
N GLN A 90 -8.77 3.10 14.13
CA GLN A 90 -8.80 1.77 14.73
C GLN A 90 -10.13 1.12 14.36
N PRO A 91 -10.14 -0.19 14.03
CA PRO A 91 -11.39 -0.84 13.67
C PRO A 91 -12.42 -0.54 14.75
N LEU A 92 -13.54 0.05 14.33
CA LEU A 92 -14.70 0.40 15.17
C LEU A 92 -15.39 -0.85 15.75
N CYS A 93 -14.67 -1.97 15.92
CA CYS A 93 -15.14 -3.08 16.72
C CYS A 93 -14.57 -2.90 18.13
N PRO A 94 -15.33 -2.27 19.05
CA PRO A 94 -15.02 -2.38 20.45
C PRO A 94 -15.30 -3.83 20.88
N GLN A 95 -14.49 -4.30 21.83
CA GLN A 95 -14.64 -5.55 22.58
C GLN A 95 -13.90 -6.78 22.03
N ARG A 96 -12.85 -7.12 22.79
CA ARG A 96 -12.18 -8.42 22.87
C ARG A 96 -13.24 -9.52 23.08
N GLY A 97 -13.85 -10.02 22.02
CA GLY A 97 -14.94 -10.99 22.12
C GLY A 97 -15.01 -12.00 20.99
N ASP A 98 -15.12 -11.58 19.72
CA ASP A 98 -15.63 -12.54 18.72
C ASP A 98 -15.15 -12.38 17.26
N CYS A 99 -13.91 -11.93 17.03
CA CYS A 99 -13.34 -11.94 15.66
C CYS A 99 -12.67 -13.27 15.25
N ARG A 100 -12.55 -14.27 16.13
CA ARG A 100 -11.83 -15.53 15.80
C ARG A 100 -12.57 -16.43 14.80
N ARG A 101 -13.80 -16.11 14.40
CA ARG A 101 -14.59 -16.97 13.49
C ARG A 101 -14.76 -16.41 12.06
N ALA A 102 -14.29 -15.19 11.79
CA ALA A 102 -14.46 -14.55 10.47
C ALA A 102 -13.17 -14.52 9.61
N SER A 103 -12.06 -15.13 10.03
CA SER A 103 -10.89 -15.31 9.16
C SER A 103 -10.99 -16.61 8.36
N GLY A 104 -12.10 -16.79 7.64
CA GLY A 104 -12.12 -17.55 6.40
C GLY A 104 -11.59 -16.66 5.28
N GLY A 105 -10.36 -16.16 5.42
CA GLY A 105 -9.75 -15.30 4.41
C GLY A 105 -9.65 -16.06 3.08
N PRO A 106 -9.90 -15.42 1.93
CA PRO A 106 -9.71 -16.07 0.64
C PRO A 106 -8.27 -16.53 0.55
N ARG A 107 -8.08 -17.85 0.42
CA ARG A 107 -6.76 -18.43 0.15
C ARG A 107 -6.26 -17.76 -1.13
N LEU A 108 -5.25 -16.90 -1.01
CA LEU A 108 -4.49 -16.45 -2.17
C LEU A 108 -3.94 -17.72 -2.81
N ARG A 109 -4.54 -18.09 -3.95
CA ARG A 109 -4.07 -19.21 -4.75
C ARG A 109 -2.78 -18.74 -5.39
N ALA A 110 -1.66 -19.32 -5.00
CA ALA A 110 -0.39 -19.08 -5.67
C ALA A 110 -0.56 -19.40 -7.16
N VAL A 111 -0.28 -18.42 -8.02
CA VAL A 111 -0.10 -18.62 -9.45
C VAL A 111 1.21 -19.40 -9.60
N PRO A 112 1.23 -20.61 -10.18
CA PRO A 112 2.46 -21.37 -10.30
C PRO A 112 3.31 -20.77 -11.42
N GLY A 113 4.34 -20.03 -11.02
CA GLY A 113 5.44 -19.60 -11.88
C GLY A 113 6.70 -19.42 -11.03
N GLY A 114 7.66 -20.32 -11.19
CA GLY A 114 8.98 -20.26 -10.54
C GLY A 114 9.15 -21.30 -9.43
N GLY A 115 9.82 -22.40 -9.76
CA GLY A 115 10.01 -23.55 -8.89
C GLY A 115 10.88 -23.29 -7.66
N GLY A 116 10.61 -24.09 -6.62
CA GLY A 116 11.60 -24.51 -5.63
C GLY A 116 11.53 -23.83 -4.26
N ALA A 117 10.67 -24.34 -3.37
CA ALA A 117 11.04 -24.50 -1.96
C ALA A 117 10.12 -25.50 -1.26
N ARG A 118 10.75 -26.52 -0.65
CA ARG A 118 10.11 -27.63 0.07
C ARG A 118 9.42 -27.17 1.37
N ARG A 119 8.19 -27.65 1.53
CA ARG A 119 7.51 -28.17 2.73
C ARG A 119 7.96 -27.63 4.11
N ARG A 120 6.99 -27.11 4.87
CA ARG A 120 6.78 -27.55 6.27
C ARG A 120 5.33 -27.97 6.47
N ARG A 121 5.17 -29.16 7.07
CA ARG A 121 3.91 -29.77 7.49
C ARG A 121 3.51 -29.18 8.83
N SER A 122 2.24 -28.84 9.00
CA SER A 122 1.57 -28.77 10.30
C SER A 122 0.19 -29.37 10.08
N HIS A 123 0.08 -30.69 10.23
CA HIS A 123 -0.38 -31.35 11.45
C HIS A 123 -1.76 -30.85 11.88
N SER A 124 -2.70 -31.76 11.65
CA SER A 124 -4.09 -31.79 12.10
C SER A 124 -4.26 -31.37 13.55
N LEU A 125 -5.33 -30.64 13.83
CA LEU A 125 -6.11 -30.86 15.04
C LEU A 125 -7.58 -31.01 14.64
N ARG A 126 -8.00 -32.28 14.61
CA ARG A 126 -9.38 -32.70 14.77
C ARG A 126 -9.87 -32.13 16.10
N CYS A 127 -10.93 -31.32 16.09
CA CYS A 127 -11.65 -31.04 17.32
C CYS A 127 -12.65 -32.16 17.53
N ALA A 128 -12.38 -32.99 18.53
CA ALA A 128 -13.23 -34.07 18.98
C ALA A 128 -14.60 -33.53 19.44
N ARG A 129 -15.58 -34.42 19.28
CA ARG A 129 -16.96 -34.37 19.74
C ARG A 129 -17.13 -34.04 21.23
N THR A 130 -18.38 -33.67 21.53
CA THR A 130 -19.16 -33.87 22.77
C THR A 130 -18.96 -32.92 23.95
N ARG A 131 -20.04 -32.18 24.24
CA ARG A 131 -20.79 -32.03 25.52
C ARG A 131 -21.48 -30.67 25.48
N SER A 132 -22.69 -30.45 25.95
CA SER A 132 -23.75 -31.28 26.51
C SER A 132 -24.96 -30.34 26.49
N PHE A 133 -26.10 -30.78 25.96
CA PHE A 133 -27.36 -30.09 26.17
C PHE A 133 -27.78 -30.42 27.61
N ALA A 134 -27.78 -29.42 28.49
CA ALA A 134 -28.54 -29.37 29.73
C ALA A 134 -29.37 -28.09 29.57
N GLY A 135 -30.69 -28.09 29.74
CA GLY A 135 -31.49 -28.68 30.81
C GLY A 135 -32.42 -27.56 31.23
#